data_AF-A0A7V9RTJ8-F1
#
_entry.id   AF-A0A7V9RTJ8-F1
#
_cell.length_a   1.000
_cell.length_b   1.000
_cell.length_c   1.000
_cell.angle_alpha   90.00
_cell.angle_beta   90.00
_cell.angle_gamma   90.00
#
_symmetry.space_group_name_H-M   'P 1'
#
loop_
_entity.id
_entity.type
_entity.pdbx_description
1 polymer ?
#
loop_
_entity_poly.entity_id
_entity_poly.type
_entity_poly.pdbx_seq_one_letter_code
_entity_poly.pdbx_strand_id
1 'polypeptide(L)'
;MKTILISTFAMATLLFSCKKDDKVHLQPHDQNHMMALFHDMLSDMEMMEMTMDPEIDFPAMMILHHMGAIDMAHLELEQGKNDSLKRTAQKVIDAQQMEIHEFQAYLDSANDKIDEVPAFTMEQMTHMKKMHELADIQFITGDIDNDFATLLIIHHQGALEDSEAYLMYGTDPYLLKKAKHMIEMQTMEITELRNWLMTHKR
;
A
#
# COMPACT_ATOMS: atom_id res chain seq x y z
N MET A 1 30.09 -4.46 83.15
CA MET A 1 28.85 -4.57 82.36
C MET A 1 29.14 -4.01 80.97
N LYS A 2 29.03 -4.82 79.91
CA LYS A 2 29.34 -4.44 78.51
C LYS A 2 28.03 -4.13 77.79
N THR A 3 27.94 -2.96 77.17
CA THR A 3 26.80 -2.52 76.35
C THR A 3 27.06 -2.91 74.89
N ILE A 4 26.16 -3.66 74.28
CA ILE A 4 26.21 -4.04 72.85
C ILE A 4 25.26 -3.10 72.10
N LEU A 5 25.79 -2.31 71.16
CA LEU A 5 25.00 -1.57 70.17
C LEU A 5 24.66 -2.50 69.01
N ILE A 6 23.38 -2.67 68.70
CA ILE A 6 22.89 -3.32 67.49
C ILE A 6 22.57 -2.21 66.48
N SER A 7 23.35 -2.15 65.41
CA SER A 7 23.13 -1.24 64.29
C SER A 7 22.22 -1.94 63.26
N THR A 8 21.01 -1.43 63.07
CA THR A 8 20.08 -1.90 62.04
C THR A 8 20.43 -1.27 60.70
N PHE A 9 20.90 -2.10 59.75
CA PHE A 9 21.16 -1.71 58.38
C PHE A 9 19.84 -1.75 57.57
N ALA A 10 19.36 -0.59 57.12
CA ALA A 10 18.20 -0.51 56.26
C ALA A 10 18.60 -0.79 54.81
N MET A 11 18.15 -1.93 54.27
CA MET A 11 18.32 -2.31 52.87
C MET A 11 17.35 -1.48 52.02
N ALA A 12 17.86 -0.49 51.28
CA ALA A 12 17.08 0.25 50.29
C ALA A 12 16.95 -0.59 49.01
N THR A 13 15.80 -1.24 48.81
CA THR A 13 15.44 -1.88 47.55
C THR A 13 14.99 -0.83 46.53
N LEU A 14 15.86 -0.48 45.59
CA LEU A 14 15.49 0.28 44.40
C LEU A 14 14.70 -0.63 43.45
N LEU A 15 13.38 -0.50 43.45
CA LEU A 15 12.52 -1.11 42.43
C LEU A 15 12.61 -0.26 41.16
N PHE A 16 13.40 -0.71 40.18
CA PHE A 16 13.28 -0.22 38.80
C PHE A 16 11.93 -0.71 38.24
N SER A 17 10.99 0.21 38.07
CA SER A 17 9.77 -0.05 37.28
C SER A 17 10.18 -0.09 35.81
N CYS A 18 10.44 -1.29 35.29
CA CYS A 18 10.44 -1.52 33.86
C CYS A 18 9.00 -1.32 33.35
N LYS A 19 8.70 -0.14 32.80
CA LYS A 19 7.49 0.02 31.99
C LYS A 19 7.70 -0.76 30.69
N LYS A 20 7.10 -1.94 30.62
CA LYS A 20 7.00 -2.72 29.38
C LYS A 20 5.52 -2.79 29.02
N ASP A 21 5.02 -1.72 28.42
CA ASP A 21 3.70 -1.69 27.79
C ASP A 21 3.87 -1.34 26.30
N ASP A 22 4.76 -2.05 25.62
CA ASP A 22 4.87 -2.06 24.16
C ASP A 22 3.83 -3.05 23.61
N LYS A 23 2.54 -2.82 23.88
CA LYS A 23 1.48 -3.62 23.27
C LYS A 23 1.11 -2.95 21.95
N VAL A 24 1.29 -3.68 20.85
CA VAL A 24 0.78 -3.29 19.53
C VAL A 24 -0.71 -3.00 19.67
N HIS A 25 -1.10 -1.77 19.41
CA HIS A 25 -2.50 -1.39 19.31
C HIS A 25 -3.01 -1.81 17.94
N LEU A 26 -4.10 -2.56 17.90
CA LEU A 26 -4.82 -2.89 16.68
C LEU A 26 -6.14 -2.13 16.67
N GLN A 27 -6.48 -1.57 15.52
CA GLN A 27 -7.78 -0.97 15.28
C GLN A 27 -8.70 -2.00 14.60
N PRO A 28 -10.02 -2.00 14.87
CA PRO A 28 -10.97 -2.76 14.06
C PRO A 28 -10.86 -2.39 12.58
N HIS A 29 -10.85 -3.41 11.72
CA HIS A 29 -10.65 -3.30 10.27
C HIS A 29 -11.50 -2.20 9.61
N ASP A 30 -12.83 -2.34 9.71
CA ASP A 30 -13.78 -1.45 9.04
C ASP A 30 -13.90 -0.05 9.69
N GLN A 31 -13.15 0.21 10.77
CA GLN A 31 -13.10 1.53 11.41
C GLN A 31 -11.83 2.31 11.04
N ASN A 32 -10.90 1.68 10.32
CA ASN A 32 -9.65 2.29 9.93
C ASN A 32 -9.81 3.12 8.65
N HIS A 33 -9.34 4.37 8.70
CA HIS A 33 -9.55 5.32 7.61
C HIS A 33 -8.72 4.97 6.36
N MET A 34 -7.47 4.52 6.53
CA MET A 34 -6.64 4.08 5.40
C MET A 34 -7.24 2.83 4.73
N MET A 35 -7.74 1.88 5.53
CA MET A 35 -8.41 0.69 5.00
C MET A 35 -9.71 1.02 4.27
N ALA A 36 -10.48 2.01 4.75
CA ALA A 36 -11.67 2.46 4.04
C ALA A 36 -11.34 2.98 2.63
N LEU A 37 -10.31 3.82 2.49
CA LEU A 37 -9.84 4.30 1.18
C LEU A 37 -9.35 3.15 0.27
N PHE A 38 -8.67 2.16 0.87
CA PHE A 38 -8.24 0.97 0.13
C PHE A 38 -9.43 0.17 -0.40
N HIS A 39 -10.48 -0.03 0.41
CA HIS A 39 -11.70 -0.70 -0.04
C HIS A 39 -12.47 0.08 -1.09
N ASP A 40 -12.50 1.41 -1.00
CA ASP A 40 -13.16 2.25 -2.01
C ASP A 40 -12.52 2.02 -3.38
N MET A 41 -11.17 2.00 -3.46
CA MET A 41 -10.44 1.65 -4.68
C MET A 41 -10.73 0.23 -5.16
N LEU A 42 -10.77 -0.76 -4.27
CA LEU A 42 -11.13 -2.13 -4.65
C LEU A 42 -12.55 -2.23 -5.21
N SER A 43 -13.51 -1.52 -4.60
CA SER A 43 -14.90 -1.48 -5.06
C SER A 43 -15.00 -0.82 -6.43
N ASP A 44 -14.28 0.27 -6.67
CA ASP A 44 -14.26 0.95 -7.97
C ASP A 44 -13.68 0.04 -9.06
N MET A 45 -12.59 -0.68 -8.76
CA MET A 45 -12.02 -1.67 -9.67
C MET A 45 -13.00 -2.83 -9.95
N GLU A 46 -13.68 -3.35 -8.94
CA GLU A 46 -14.66 -4.44 -9.11
C GLU A 46 -15.87 -4.01 -9.97
N MET A 47 -16.24 -2.73 -9.94
CA MET A 47 -17.35 -2.18 -10.73
C MET A 47 -16.98 -1.88 -12.18
N MET A 48 -15.70 -1.91 -12.57
CA MET A 48 -15.31 -1.65 -13.95
C MET A 48 -15.79 -2.77 -14.89
N GLU A 49 -16.41 -2.37 -16.00
CA GLU A 49 -16.75 -3.30 -17.08
C GLU A 49 -15.50 -3.65 -17.89
N MET A 50 -15.09 -4.93 -17.84
CA MET A 50 -13.93 -5.44 -18.57
C MET A 50 -14.28 -5.68 -20.05
N THR A 51 -13.47 -5.13 -20.95
CA THR A 51 -13.59 -5.36 -22.40
C THR A 51 -12.95 -6.67 -22.83
N MET A 52 -12.13 -7.26 -21.97
CA MET A 52 -11.22 -8.37 -22.22
C MET A 52 -10.05 -8.05 -23.15
N ASP A 53 -9.89 -6.81 -23.57
CA ASP A 53 -8.73 -6.37 -24.35
C ASP A 53 -7.65 -5.83 -23.40
N PRO A 54 -6.46 -6.44 -23.32
CA PRO A 54 -5.40 -5.99 -22.42
C PRO A 54 -5.00 -4.53 -22.66
N GLU A 55 -5.05 -4.07 -23.90
CA GLU A 55 -4.64 -2.73 -24.31
C GLU A 55 -5.64 -1.68 -23.81
N ILE A 56 -6.89 -2.05 -23.51
CA ILE A 56 -7.90 -1.18 -22.92
C ILE A 56 -7.97 -1.38 -21.40
N ASP A 57 -8.07 -2.63 -20.97
CA ASP A 57 -8.35 -2.98 -19.58
C ASP A 57 -7.16 -2.71 -18.66
N PHE A 58 -5.90 -2.90 -19.12
CA PHE A 58 -4.71 -2.60 -18.31
C PHE A 58 -4.62 -1.11 -17.91
N PRO A 59 -4.57 -0.14 -18.84
CA PRO A 59 -4.48 1.26 -18.47
C PRO A 59 -5.73 1.75 -17.71
N ALA A 60 -6.92 1.26 -18.03
CA ALA A 60 -8.14 1.63 -17.32
C ALA A 60 -8.16 1.12 -15.86
N MET A 61 -7.78 -0.14 -15.63
CA MET A 61 -7.59 -0.68 -14.27
C MET A 61 -6.54 0.11 -13.50
N MET A 62 -5.41 0.42 -14.14
CA MET A 62 -4.31 1.10 -13.48
C MET A 62 -4.65 2.54 -13.09
N ILE A 63 -5.55 3.21 -13.81
CA ILE A 63 -6.07 4.52 -13.40
C ILE A 63 -6.82 4.41 -12.06
N LEU A 64 -7.77 3.47 -11.93
CA LEU A 64 -8.53 3.26 -10.70
C LEU A 64 -7.61 2.83 -9.55
N HIS A 65 -6.71 1.90 -9.84
CA HIS A 65 -5.71 1.45 -8.88
C HIS A 65 -4.87 2.64 -8.37
N HIS A 66 -4.36 3.49 -9.27
CA HIS A 66 -3.56 4.66 -8.89
C HIS A 66 -4.31 5.71 -8.07
N MET A 67 -5.61 5.90 -8.34
CA MET A 67 -6.44 6.82 -7.54
C MET A 67 -6.45 6.41 -6.05
N GLY A 68 -6.51 5.11 -5.74
CA GLY A 68 -6.45 4.63 -4.35
C GLY A 68 -5.14 4.99 -3.63
N ALA A 69 -4.00 4.86 -4.30
CA ALA A 69 -2.71 5.30 -3.72
C ALA A 69 -2.63 6.81 -3.53
N ILE A 70 -3.19 7.60 -4.45
CA ILE A 70 -3.27 9.06 -4.32
C ILE A 70 -4.14 9.45 -3.12
N ASP A 71 -5.30 8.81 -2.94
CA ASP A 71 -6.19 9.08 -1.81
C ASP A 71 -5.54 8.73 -0.47
N MET A 72 -4.90 7.56 -0.36
CA MET A 72 -4.11 7.19 0.83
C MET A 72 -2.96 8.18 1.08
N ALA A 73 -2.26 8.62 0.04
CA ALA A 73 -1.17 9.57 0.16
C ALA A 73 -1.66 10.96 0.61
N HIS A 74 -2.83 11.41 0.14
CA HIS A 74 -3.45 12.64 0.64
C HIS A 74 -3.78 12.55 2.14
N LEU A 75 -4.29 11.40 2.59
CA LEU A 75 -4.57 11.18 4.01
C LEU A 75 -3.28 11.20 4.85
N GLU A 76 -2.20 10.59 4.37
CA GLU A 76 -0.87 10.65 5.00
C GLU A 76 -0.35 12.09 5.09
N LEU A 77 -0.46 12.89 4.02
CA LEU A 77 -0.06 14.29 4.05
C LEU A 77 -0.84 15.11 5.09
N GLU A 78 -2.15 14.89 5.18
CA GLU A 78 -3.03 15.60 6.09
C GLU A 78 -2.81 15.18 7.56
N GLN A 79 -2.80 13.87 7.83
CA GLN A 79 -2.94 13.33 9.18
C GLN A 79 -1.71 12.57 9.69
N GLY A 80 -0.78 12.23 8.80
CA GLY A 80 0.50 11.61 9.15
C GLY A 80 1.34 12.52 10.04
N LYS A 81 2.30 11.93 10.73
CA LYS A 81 3.22 12.60 11.66
C LYS A 81 4.67 12.44 11.24
N ASN A 82 4.98 11.46 10.39
CA ASN A 82 6.35 11.20 9.96
C ASN A 82 6.72 12.01 8.70
N ASP A 83 7.64 12.97 8.84
CA ASP A 83 8.09 13.79 7.71
C ASP A 83 8.66 12.98 6.53
N SER A 84 9.22 11.79 6.79
CA SER A 84 9.71 10.93 5.71
C SER A 84 8.57 10.32 4.91
N LEU A 85 7.54 9.80 5.57
CA LEU A 85 6.38 9.25 4.87
C LEU A 85 5.56 10.31 4.18
N LYS A 86 5.44 11.52 4.74
CA LYS A 86 4.86 12.65 3.99
C LYS A 86 5.60 12.97 2.70
N ARG A 87 6.94 12.88 2.70
CA ARG A 87 7.72 13.03 1.46
C ARG A 87 7.48 11.87 0.49
N THR A 88 7.37 10.65 0.99
CA THR A 88 7.02 9.48 0.17
C THR A 88 5.63 9.64 -0.43
N ALA A 89 4.62 10.04 0.36
CA ALA A 89 3.27 10.33 -0.09
C ALA A 89 3.23 11.40 -1.20
N GLN A 90 3.97 12.50 -1.05
CA GLN A 90 4.05 13.50 -2.12
C GLN A 90 4.65 12.93 -3.42
N LYS A 91 5.71 12.10 -3.33
CA LYS A 91 6.28 11.44 -4.51
C LYS A 91 5.27 10.50 -5.19
N VAL A 92 4.52 9.73 -4.40
CA VAL A 92 3.47 8.84 -4.90
C VAL A 92 2.41 9.63 -5.66
N ILE A 93 1.93 10.75 -5.09
CA ILE A 93 0.98 11.64 -5.77
C ILE A 93 1.55 12.14 -7.10
N ASP A 94 2.76 12.70 -7.09
CA ASP A 94 3.37 13.29 -8.28
C ASP A 94 3.58 12.25 -9.39
N ALA A 95 4.05 11.06 -9.03
CA ALA A 95 4.31 9.97 -9.97
C ALA A 95 3.02 9.37 -10.53
N GLN A 96 2.09 8.97 -9.66
CA GLN A 96 0.88 8.27 -10.10
C GLN A 96 -0.11 9.20 -10.79
N GLN A 97 -0.14 10.49 -10.46
CA GLN A 97 -0.92 11.47 -11.22
C GLN A 97 -0.39 11.61 -12.65
N MET A 98 0.94 11.57 -12.83
CA MET A 98 1.55 11.58 -14.17
C MET A 98 1.17 10.32 -14.95
N GLU A 99 1.26 9.14 -14.33
CA GLU A 99 0.91 7.86 -14.96
C GLU A 99 -0.58 7.80 -15.33
N ILE A 100 -1.48 8.33 -14.48
CA ILE A 100 -2.91 8.48 -14.82
C ILE A 100 -3.09 9.31 -16.09
N HIS A 101 -2.43 10.47 -16.20
CA HIS A 101 -2.53 11.30 -17.41
C HIS A 101 -2.02 10.60 -18.66
N GLU A 102 -0.96 9.81 -18.52
CA GLU A 102 -0.37 9.02 -19.59
C GLU A 102 -1.28 7.87 -20.04
N PHE A 103 -1.98 7.20 -19.12
CA PHE A 103 -2.97 6.16 -19.43
C PHE A 103 -4.25 6.73 -20.02
N GLN A 104 -4.74 7.86 -19.50
CA GLN A 104 -5.87 8.59 -20.09
C GLN A 104 -5.57 9.01 -21.52
N ALA A 105 -4.40 9.60 -21.77
CA ALA A 105 -3.98 9.98 -23.12
C ALA A 105 -3.85 8.77 -24.06
N TYR A 106 -3.39 7.63 -23.55
CA TYR A 106 -3.35 6.39 -24.31
C TYR A 106 -4.76 5.95 -24.70
N LEU A 107 -5.68 5.85 -23.74
CA LEU A 107 -7.07 5.44 -23.95
C LEU A 107 -7.83 6.37 -24.91
N ASP A 108 -7.63 7.69 -24.79
CA ASP A 108 -8.21 8.69 -25.70
C ASP A 108 -7.74 8.53 -27.16
N SER A 109 -6.57 7.91 -27.35
CA SER A 109 -5.97 7.65 -28.67
C SER A 109 -6.21 6.23 -29.18
N ALA A 110 -6.74 5.35 -28.32
CA ALA A 110 -7.02 3.97 -28.68
C ALA A 110 -8.11 3.91 -29.76
N ASN A 111 -8.03 2.91 -30.61
CA ASN A 111 -9.03 2.70 -31.65
C ASN A 111 -10.16 1.80 -31.12
N ASP A 112 -11.36 1.89 -31.70
CA ASP A 112 -12.54 1.16 -31.21
C ASP A 112 -12.49 -0.37 -31.45
N LYS A 113 -11.41 -0.91 -32.04
CA LYS A 113 -11.30 -2.36 -32.24
C LYS A 113 -10.83 -3.02 -30.96
N ILE A 114 -11.70 -3.84 -30.38
CA ILE A 114 -11.41 -4.73 -29.26
C ILE A 114 -10.77 -6.03 -29.78
N ASP A 115 -9.64 -6.42 -29.19
CA ASP A 115 -8.96 -7.69 -29.39
C ASP A 115 -8.96 -8.49 -28.09
N GLU A 116 -10.00 -9.31 -27.89
CA GLU A 116 -10.23 -10.01 -26.63
C GLU A 116 -9.14 -11.06 -26.34
N VAL A 117 -8.57 -10.99 -25.14
CA VAL A 117 -7.68 -11.97 -24.54
C VAL A 117 -8.26 -12.40 -23.18
N PRO A 118 -9.26 -13.31 -23.14
CA PRO A 118 -9.94 -13.66 -21.88
C PRO A 118 -9.02 -14.19 -20.77
N ALA A 119 -7.86 -14.75 -21.12
CA ALA A 119 -6.86 -15.20 -20.17
C ALA A 119 -6.26 -14.03 -19.36
N PHE A 120 -6.06 -12.87 -19.98
CA PHE A 120 -5.57 -11.67 -19.31
C PHE A 120 -6.56 -11.19 -18.24
N THR A 121 -7.85 -11.07 -18.59
CA THR A 121 -8.91 -10.68 -17.65
C THR A 121 -9.02 -11.65 -16.48
N MET A 122 -8.89 -12.96 -16.73
CA MET A 122 -8.91 -13.96 -15.66
C MET A 122 -7.73 -13.80 -14.69
N GLU A 123 -6.54 -13.47 -15.22
CA GLU A 123 -5.36 -13.22 -14.39
C GLU A 123 -5.53 -11.95 -13.55
N GLN A 124 -5.98 -10.83 -14.15
CA GLN A 124 -6.28 -9.60 -13.42
C GLN A 124 -7.33 -9.80 -12.33
N MET A 125 -8.44 -10.49 -12.60
CA MET A 125 -9.45 -10.81 -11.59
C MET A 125 -8.88 -11.68 -10.46
N THR A 126 -7.94 -12.56 -10.77
CA THR A 126 -7.25 -13.37 -9.77
C THR A 126 -6.36 -12.52 -8.87
N HIS A 127 -5.63 -11.56 -9.43
CA HIS A 127 -4.82 -10.61 -8.67
C HIS A 127 -5.68 -9.69 -7.80
N MET A 128 -6.77 -9.13 -8.36
CA MET A 128 -7.72 -8.30 -7.61
C MET A 128 -8.31 -9.07 -6.43
N LYS A 129 -8.75 -10.32 -6.64
CA LYS A 129 -9.24 -11.18 -5.56
C LYS A 129 -8.18 -11.41 -4.49
N LYS A 130 -6.94 -11.65 -4.88
CA LYS A 130 -5.82 -11.85 -3.94
C LYS A 130 -5.54 -10.56 -3.15
N MET A 131 -5.58 -9.40 -3.79
CA MET A 131 -5.42 -8.10 -3.11
C MET A 131 -6.53 -7.88 -2.08
N HIS A 132 -7.78 -8.21 -2.42
CA HIS A 132 -8.91 -8.16 -1.49
C HIS A 132 -8.69 -9.10 -0.29
N GLU A 133 -8.32 -10.35 -0.53
CA GLU A 133 -8.06 -11.33 0.53
C GLU A 133 -6.89 -10.91 1.44
N LEU A 134 -5.86 -10.27 0.88
CA LEU A 134 -4.75 -9.73 1.65
C LEU A 134 -5.16 -8.52 2.50
N ALA A 135 -5.98 -7.61 1.96
CA ALA A 135 -6.50 -6.48 2.71
C ALA A 135 -7.35 -6.95 3.90
N ASP A 136 -8.30 -7.86 3.68
CA ASP A 136 -9.23 -8.37 4.69
C ASP A 136 -8.54 -8.98 5.93
N ILE A 137 -7.39 -9.62 5.73
CA ILE A 137 -6.63 -10.27 6.81
C ILE A 137 -5.50 -9.40 7.36
N GLN A 138 -5.29 -8.22 6.79
CA GLN A 138 -4.18 -7.36 7.17
C GLN A 138 -4.46 -6.73 8.55
N PHE A 139 -3.50 -6.89 9.46
CA PHE A 139 -3.55 -6.18 10.73
C PHE A 139 -3.16 -4.72 10.54
N ILE A 140 -4.00 -3.83 11.07
CA ILE A 140 -3.87 -2.37 11.02
C ILE A 140 -4.00 -1.79 12.42
N THR A 141 -3.33 -0.66 12.63
CA THR A 141 -3.02 -0.14 13.96
C THR A 141 -3.82 1.11 14.33
N GLY A 142 -4.34 1.82 13.33
CA GLY A 142 -4.90 3.17 13.47
C GLY A 142 -3.84 4.28 13.54
N ASP A 143 -2.55 3.92 13.46
CA ASP A 143 -1.48 4.89 13.26
C ASP A 143 -1.33 5.14 11.75
N ILE A 144 -1.71 6.35 11.32
CA ILE A 144 -1.73 6.77 9.91
C ILE A 144 -0.41 6.46 9.19
N ASP A 145 0.74 6.75 9.83
CA ASP A 145 2.06 6.50 9.26
C ASP A 145 2.28 4.99 9.01
N ASN A 146 1.89 4.16 9.99
CA ASN A 146 2.08 2.70 9.90
C ASN A 146 1.12 2.05 8.91
N ASP A 147 -0.14 2.47 8.93
CA ASP A 147 -1.18 1.92 8.08
C ASP A 147 -0.96 2.35 6.62
N PHE A 148 -0.53 3.60 6.37
CA PHE A 148 -0.10 4.07 5.05
C PHE A 148 0.99 3.17 4.48
N ALA A 149 2.09 2.99 5.20
CA ALA A 149 3.20 2.18 4.71
C ALA A 149 2.80 0.70 4.51
N THR A 150 1.94 0.17 5.38
CA THR A 150 1.47 -1.22 5.30
C THR A 150 0.58 -1.45 4.09
N LEU A 151 -0.45 -0.62 3.90
CA LEU A 151 -1.42 -0.80 2.82
C LEU A 151 -0.83 -0.39 1.47
N LEU A 152 0.03 0.63 1.41
CA LEU A 152 0.68 1.00 0.16
C LEU A 152 1.61 -0.11 -0.36
N ILE A 153 2.21 -0.94 0.51
CA ILE A 153 2.94 -2.15 0.07
C ILE A 153 2.01 -3.16 -0.60
N ILE A 154 0.83 -3.42 -0.02
CA ILE A 154 -0.15 -4.36 -0.59
C ILE A 154 -0.65 -3.83 -1.94
N HIS A 155 -1.01 -2.55 -1.99
CA HIS A 155 -1.37 -1.84 -3.21
C HIS A 155 -0.29 -2.01 -4.28
N HIS A 156 0.97 -1.70 -3.96
CA HIS A 156 2.04 -1.76 -4.94
C HIS A 156 2.31 -3.19 -5.42
N GLN A 157 2.12 -4.19 -4.56
CA GLN A 157 2.23 -5.58 -4.96
C GLN A 157 1.16 -5.99 -5.98
N GLY A 158 -0.07 -5.46 -5.87
CA GLY A 158 -1.12 -5.62 -6.87
C GLY A 158 -0.72 -5.05 -8.23
N ALA A 159 -0.23 -3.81 -8.25
CA ALA A 159 0.23 -3.16 -9.49
C ALA A 159 1.42 -3.90 -10.16
N LEU A 160 2.32 -4.50 -9.37
CA LEU A 160 3.38 -5.38 -9.88
C LEU A 160 2.79 -6.61 -10.60
N GLU A 161 1.83 -7.28 -9.97
CA GLU A 161 1.20 -8.50 -10.50
C GLU A 161 0.40 -8.20 -11.78
N ASP A 162 -0.36 -7.11 -11.80
CA ASP A 162 -1.10 -6.68 -13.00
C ASP A 162 -0.16 -6.25 -14.14
N SER A 163 0.95 -5.59 -13.80
CA SER A 163 1.99 -5.26 -14.78
C SER A 163 2.64 -6.52 -15.35
N GLU A 164 2.91 -7.54 -14.54
CA GLU A 164 3.44 -8.83 -14.99
C GLU A 164 2.45 -9.57 -15.90
N ALA A 165 1.15 -9.54 -15.58
CA ALA A 165 0.11 -10.06 -16.47
C ALA A 165 0.12 -9.32 -17.82
N TYR A 166 0.20 -7.98 -17.81
CA TYR A 166 0.28 -7.22 -19.06
C TYR A 166 1.55 -7.55 -19.87
N LEU A 167 2.69 -7.77 -19.22
CA LEU A 167 3.91 -8.21 -19.92
C LEU A 167 3.77 -9.60 -20.57
N MET A 168 2.86 -10.44 -20.08
CA MET A 168 2.59 -11.76 -20.64
C MET A 168 1.60 -11.71 -21.82
N TYR A 169 0.57 -10.88 -21.72
CA TYR A 169 -0.57 -10.91 -22.64
C TYR A 169 -0.68 -9.70 -23.57
N GLY A 170 -0.23 -8.53 -23.11
CA GLY A 170 -0.29 -7.29 -23.87
C GLY A 170 0.77 -7.21 -24.96
N THR A 171 0.47 -6.43 -26.00
CA THR A 171 1.35 -6.32 -27.18
C THR A 171 1.75 -4.90 -27.52
N ASP A 172 1.02 -3.90 -27.02
CA ASP A 172 1.36 -2.50 -27.29
C ASP A 172 2.75 -2.12 -26.72
N PRO A 173 3.70 -1.65 -27.56
CA PRO A 173 5.06 -1.35 -27.11
C PRO A 173 5.17 -0.23 -26.08
N TYR A 174 4.23 0.73 -26.10
CA TYR A 174 4.21 1.83 -25.14
C TYR A 174 3.77 1.33 -23.76
N LEU A 175 2.66 0.59 -23.70
CA LEU A 175 2.18 0.00 -22.44
C LEU A 175 3.17 -1.05 -21.89
N LEU A 176 3.84 -1.84 -22.74
CA LEU A 176 4.89 -2.78 -22.30
C LEU A 176 6.07 -2.05 -21.63
N LYS A 177 6.39 -0.84 -22.11
CA LYS A 177 7.40 0.01 -21.47
C LYS A 177 6.90 0.57 -20.14
N LYS A 178 5.64 0.97 -20.06
CA LYS A 178 5.01 1.46 -18.83
C LYS A 178 4.95 0.39 -17.75
N ALA A 179 4.46 -0.82 -18.07
CA ALA A 179 4.44 -1.95 -17.14
C ALA A 179 5.83 -2.26 -16.55
N LYS A 180 6.88 -2.29 -17.38
CA LYS A 180 8.27 -2.48 -16.90
C LYS A 180 8.73 -1.36 -15.97
N HIS A 181 8.44 -0.11 -16.33
CA HIS A 181 8.81 1.04 -15.52
C HIS A 181 8.11 1.01 -14.15
N MET A 182 6.82 0.68 -14.14
CA MET A 182 6.03 0.56 -12.93
C MET A 182 6.57 -0.52 -12.00
N ILE A 183 6.88 -1.71 -12.52
CA ILE A 183 7.51 -2.78 -11.74
C ILE A 183 8.81 -2.29 -11.10
N GLU A 184 9.67 -1.59 -11.84
CA GLU A 184 10.93 -1.05 -11.30
C GLU A 184 10.69 -0.04 -10.18
N MET A 185 9.85 0.97 -10.44
CA MET A 185 9.62 2.07 -9.50
C MET A 185 8.90 1.61 -8.24
N GLN A 186 7.81 0.84 -8.39
CA GLN A 186 7.05 0.37 -7.24
C GLN A 186 7.80 -0.70 -6.43
N THR A 187 8.72 -1.46 -7.03
CA THR A 187 9.64 -2.34 -6.27
C THR A 187 10.57 -1.52 -5.36
N MET A 188 11.06 -0.38 -5.84
CA MET A 188 11.90 0.51 -5.03
C MET A 188 11.10 1.11 -3.87
N GLU A 189 9.86 1.54 -4.12
CA GLU A 189 8.98 2.11 -3.09
C GLU A 189 8.56 1.08 -2.05
N ILE A 190 8.20 -0.14 -2.45
CA ILE A 190 7.96 -1.27 -1.53
C ILE A 190 9.18 -1.48 -0.62
N THR A 191 10.40 -1.41 -1.17
CA THR A 191 11.63 -1.58 -0.39
C THR A 191 11.82 -0.44 0.61
N GLU A 192 11.55 0.81 0.22
CA GLU A 192 11.60 1.98 1.10
C GLU A 192 10.61 1.83 2.27
N LEU A 193 9.35 1.49 1.97
CA LEU A 193 8.28 1.33 2.96
C LEU A 193 8.56 0.17 3.92
N ARG A 194 9.02 -0.99 3.41
CA ARG A 194 9.42 -2.13 4.25
C ARG A 194 10.57 -1.75 5.19
N ASN A 195 11.57 -1.03 4.70
CA ASN A 195 12.67 -0.56 5.53
C ASN A 195 12.20 0.43 6.60
N TRP A 196 11.26 1.31 6.24
CA TRP A 196 10.65 2.23 7.20
C TRP A 196 9.92 1.46 8.31
N LEU A 197 9.06 0.49 7.97
CA LEU A 197 8.35 -0.37 8.94
C LEU A 197 9.31 -1.15 9.85
N MET A 198 10.40 -1.67 9.30
CA MET A 198 11.41 -2.41 10.08
C MET A 198 12.18 -1.51 11.07
N THR A 199 12.31 -0.22 10.78
CA THR A 199 13.03 0.74 11.64
C THR A 199 12.11 1.48 12.62
N HIS A 200 10.79 1.46 12.38
CA HIS A 200 9.76 2.10 13.19
C HIS A 200 8.78 1.08 13.81
N LYS A 201 9.33 -0.04 14.28
CA LYS A 201 8.54 -1.13 14.89
C LYS A 201 7.66 -0.61 16.02
N ARG A 202 6.40 -1.03 16.00
CA ARG A 202 5.40 -0.80 17.04
C ARG A 202 5.25 -2.05 17.89
#